data_AF-A0A2F0AM91-F1
#
_entry.id   AF-A0A2F0AM91-F1
#
_cell.length_a   1.000
_cell.length_b   1.000
_cell.length_c   1.000
_cell.angle_alpha   90.00
_cell.angle_beta   90.00
_cell.angle_gamma   90.00
#
_symmetry.space_group_name_H-M   'P 1'
#
loop_
_entity.id
_entity.type
_entity.pdbx_description
1 polymer ?
#
loop_
_entity_poly.entity_id
_entity_poly.type
_entity_poly.pdbx_seq_one_letter_code
_entity_poly.pdbx_strand_id
1 'polypeptide(L)'
;MSKPELSVLILLENDAARLKNLCTGLLEKTCSQAVLLIDRDGQLLTWSGLLKDFDVVSLASLTAGNMAATDGLAHLLGESSFGSIFHQGDRESIFISNVGRRVFVVVIFNERSSIALVRLRLDETLPGLLEIVDDILRKSSQSDLSSVGITDHEIETLLGED
;
A
#
# COMPACT_ATOMS: atom_id res chain seq x y z
N MET A 1 25.03 -13.19 -0.97
CA MET A 1 23.86 -12.40 -1.44
C MET A 1 22.63 -13.24 -1.19
N SER A 2 21.79 -12.87 -0.20
CA SER A 2 20.52 -13.59 0.01
C SER A 2 19.63 -13.41 -1.20
N LYS A 3 19.01 -14.50 -1.64
CA LYS A 3 17.97 -14.54 -2.66
C LYS A 3 16.90 -13.51 -2.29
N PRO A 4 16.39 -12.68 -3.22
CA PRO A 4 15.18 -11.94 -2.92
C PRO A 4 14.08 -12.97 -2.75
N GLU A 5 13.60 -13.17 -1.52
CA GLU A 5 12.33 -13.85 -1.31
C GLU A 5 11.26 -12.94 -1.94
N LEU A 6 10.87 -13.27 -3.17
CA LEU A 6 9.65 -12.78 -3.78
C LEU A 6 8.48 -13.46 -3.06
N SER A 7 8.27 -13.07 -1.80
CA SER A 7 7.13 -13.53 -1.02
C SER A 7 5.90 -12.81 -1.59
N VAL A 8 5.09 -13.56 -2.34
CA VAL A 8 3.76 -13.11 -2.76
C VAL A 8 2.98 -12.76 -1.49
N LEU A 9 2.45 -11.55 -1.41
CA LEU A 9 1.63 -11.14 -0.29
C LEU A 9 0.23 -11.74 -0.48
N ILE A 10 -0.17 -12.63 0.43
CA ILE A 10 -1.47 -13.28 0.41
C ILE A 10 -2.37 -12.57 1.40
N LEU A 11 -3.38 -11.88 0.88
CA LEU A 11 -4.35 -11.14 1.69
C LEU A 11 -5.61 -11.97 1.91
N LEU A 12 -5.76 -12.50 3.12
CA LEU A 12 -6.98 -13.21 3.53
C LEU A 12 -8.10 -12.21 3.87
N GLU A 13 -9.35 -12.64 3.79
CA GLU A 13 -10.52 -11.76 3.97
C GLU A 13 -10.53 -11.02 5.32
N ASN A 14 -10.17 -11.70 6.42
CA ASN A 14 -10.07 -11.06 7.74
C ASN A 14 -8.96 -9.99 7.78
N ASP A 15 -7.84 -10.24 7.11
CA ASP A 15 -6.73 -9.29 7.05
C ASP A 15 -7.07 -8.09 6.17
N ALA A 16 -7.77 -8.30 5.05
CA ALA A 16 -8.33 -7.23 4.23
C ALA A 16 -9.29 -6.33 5.04
N ALA A 17 -10.16 -6.93 5.87
CA ALA A 17 -11.06 -6.19 6.74
C ALA A 17 -10.31 -5.37 7.81
N ARG A 18 -9.25 -5.93 8.42
CA ARG A 18 -8.40 -5.21 9.39
C ARG A 18 -7.74 -3.99 8.75
N LEU A 19 -7.15 -4.15 7.57
CA LEU A 19 -6.54 -3.05 6.82
C LEU A 19 -7.59 -1.98 6.45
N LYS A 20 -8.75 -2.41 5.94
CA LYS A 20 -9.86 -1.51 5.57
C LYS A 20 -10.36 -0.67 6.75
N ASN A 21 -10.51 -1.29 7.92
CA ASN A 21 -10.94 -0.59 9.14
C ASN A 21 -9.91 0.46 9.58
N LEU A 22 -8.62 0.12 9.52
CA LEU A 22 -7.55 1.07 9.82
C LEU A 22 -7.54 2.24 8.83
N CYS A 23 -7.65 1.98 7.52
CA CYS A 23 -7.75 3.05 6.51
C CYS A 23 -8.94 3.97 6.74
N THR A 24 -10.09 3.41 7.10
CA THR A 24 -11.31 4.19 7.41
C THR A 24 -11.10 5.06 8.64
N GLY A 25 -10.52 4.53 9.72
CA GLY A 25 -10.21 5.32 10.90
C GLY A 25 -9.18 6.42 10.63
N LEU A 26 -8.17 6.14 9.79
CA LEU A 26 -7.19 7.16 9.41
C LEU A 26 -7.80 8.25 8.53
N LEU A 27 -8.67 7.89 7.58
CA LEU A 27 -9.41 8.83 6.73
C LEU A 27 -10.18 9.85 7.59
N GLU A 28 -10.91 9.36 8.59
CA GLU A 28 -11.67 10.20 9.52
C GLU A 28 -10.76 11.11 10.36
N LYS A 29 -9.73 10.53 10.99
CA LYS A 29 -8.80 11.28 11.85
C LYS A 29 -8.03 12.37 11.11
N THR A 30 -7.78 12.16 9.82
CA THR A 30 -7.04 13.09 8.97
C THR A 30 -7.94 14.08 8.24
N CYS A 31 -9.27 13.92 8.25
CA CYS A 31 -10.19 14.68 7.40
C CYS A 31 -9.77 14.67 5.91
N SER A 32 -9.18 13.57 5.45
CA SER A 32 -8.67 13.44 4.09
C SER A 32 -9.75 13.00 3.10
N GLN A 33 -9.46 13.07 1.81
CA GLN A 33 -10.37 12.59 0.77
C GLN A 33 -10.27 11.07 0.58
N ALA A 34 -9.04 10.54 0.65
CA ALA A 34 -8.79 9.12 0.52
C ALA A 34 -7.52 8.69 1.26
N VAL A 35 -7.52 7.44 1.69
CA VAL A 35 -6.37 6.71 2.24
C VAL A 35 -6.23 5.40 1.50
N LEU A 36 -5.04 5.08 1.00
CA LEU A 36 -4.75 3.86 0.25
C LEU A 36 -3.58 3.12 0.91
N LEU A 37 -3.63 1.80 0.85
CA LEU A 37 -2.49 0.93 1.14
C LEU A 37 -2.08 0.21 -0.14
N ILE A 38 -0.81 0.38 -0.48
CA ILE A 38 -0.24 -0.09 -1.74
C ILE A 38 1.02 -0.87 -1.40
N ASP A 39 1.22 -2.04 -1.99
CA ASP A 39 2.48 -2.75 -1.82
C ASP A 39 3.58 -2.18 -2.72
N ARG A 40 4.82 -2.63 -2.49
CA ARG A 40 5.99 -2.16 -3.24
C ARG A 40 5.96 -2.54 -4.73
N ASP A 41 5.13 -3.48 -5.12
CA ASP A 41 4.96 -3.90 -6.53
C ASP A 41 3.87 -3.09 -7.24
N GLY A 42 3.21 -2.16 -6.53
CA GLY A 42 2.15 -1.30 -7.06
C GLY A 42 0.76 -1.92 -6.95
N GLN A 43 0.60 -3.03 -6.23
CA GLN A 43 -0.70 -3.63 -5.99
C GLN A 43 -1.45 -2.87 -4.91
N LEU A 44 -2.72 -2.55 -5.20
CA LEU A 44 -3.62 -1.92 -4.25
C LEU A 44 -4.14 -2.98 -3.26
N LEU A 45 -3.77 -2.85 -1.98
CA LEU A 45 -4.22 -3.76 -0.93
C LEU A 45 -5.62 -3.41 -0.44
N THR A 46 -5.87 -2.12 -0.18
CA THR A 46 -7.17 -1.58 0.18
C THR A 46 -7.15 -0.06 0.08
N TRP A 47 -8.33 0.56 0.11
CA TRP A 47 -8.46 2.01 0.21
C TRP A 47 -9.75 2.38 0.93
N SER A 48 -9.83 3.59 1.49
CA SER A 48 -11.04 4.20 2.02
C SER A 48 -11.17 5.64 1.54
N GLY A 49 -12.40 6.12 1.36
CA GLY A 49 -12.69 7.47 0.89
C GLY A 49 -13.23 7.53 -0.54
N LEU A 50 -13.38 8.75 -1.05
CA LEU A 50 -14.00 9.02 -2.34
C LEU A 50 -12.95 9.54 -3.32
N LEU A 51 -12.75 8.80 -4.39
CA LEU A 51 -11.84 9.13 -5.50
C LEU A 51 -12.64 9.19 -6.80
N LYS A 52 -13.67 10.04 -6.85
CA LYS A 52 -14.63 10.07 -7.98
C LYS A 52 -13.96 10.27 -9.34
N ASP A 53 -12.82 10.98 -9.37
CA ASP A 53 -12.12 11.36 -10.59
C ASP A 53 -10.76 10.66 -10.76
N PHE A 54 -10.41 9.71 -9.89
CA PHE A 54 -9.11 9.03 -9.94
C PHE A 54 -9.26 7.53 -10.17
N ASP A 55 -8.49 7.02 -11.13
CA ASP A 55 -8.23 5.58 -11.22
C ASP A 55 -7.26 5.18 -10.10
N VAL A 56 -7.83 4.53 -9.08
CA VAL A 56 -7.12 4.09 -7.87
C VAL A 56 -6.03 3.06 -8.19
N VAL A 57 -6.23 2.23 -9.21
CA VAL A 57 -5.26 1.19 -9.63
C VAL A 57 -4.07 1.85 -10.34
N SER A 58 -4.34 2.80 -11.24
CA SER A 58 -3.29 3.61 -11.84
C SER A 58 -2.49 4.39 -10.80
N LEU A 59 -3.16 4.96 -9.80
CA LEU A 59 -2.49 5.68 -8.71
C LEU A 59 -1.58 4.76 -7.90
N ALA A 60 -1.98 3.52 -7.64
CA ALA A 60 -1.15 2.53 -6.95
C ALA A 60 0.14 2.22 -7.74
N SER A 61 0.00 1.96 -9.04
CA SER A 61 1.14 1.67 -9.93
C SER A 61 2.10 2.87 -10.03
N LEU A 62 1.57 4.08 -10.20
CA LEU A 62 2.36 5.31 -10.24
C LEU A 62 3.06 5.60 -8.91
N THR A 63 2.39 5.33 -7.79
CA THR A 63 2.98 5.47 -6.45
C THR A 63 4.19 4.56 -6.30
N ALA A 64 4.07 3.27 -6.64
CA ALA A 64 5.19 2.34 -6.54
C ALA A 64 6.36 2.75 -7.45
N GLY A 65 6.07 3.17 -8.70
CA GLY A 65 7.08 3.72 -9.61
C GLY A 65 7.79 4.97 -9.06
N ASN A 66 7.02 5.91 -8.49
CA ASN A 66 7.57 7.10 -7.85
C ASN A 66 8.48 6.72 -6.65
N MET A 67 8.02 5.80 -5.79
CA MET A 67 8.80 5.35 -4.65
C MET A 67 10.11 4.66 -5.07
N ALA A 68 10.06 3.79 -6.08
CA ALA A 68 11.24 3.13 -6.62
C ALA A 68 12.26 4.13 -7.19
N ALA A 69 11.80 5.15 -7.90
CA ALA A 69 12.68 6.22 -8.39
C ALA A 69 13.30 7.03 -7.24
N THR A 70 12.52 7.33 -6.20
CA THR A 70 13.00 8.08 -5.03
C THR A 70 13.94 7.26 -4.14
N ASP A 71 13.82 5.93 -4.11
CA ASP A 71 14.82 5.06 -3.48
C ASP A 71 16.18 5.16 -4.20
N GLY A 72 16.17 5.31 -5.53
CA GLY A 72 17.38 5.60 -6.31
C GLY A 72 18.03 6.93 -5.93
N LEU A 73 17.21 7.97 -5.69
CA LEU A 73 17.70 9.26 -5.19
C LEU A 73 18.28 9.15 -3.77
N ALA A 74 17.62 8.41 -2.87
CA ALA A 74 18.13 8.17 -1.53
C ALA A 74 19.51 7.49 -1.59
N HIS A 75 19.65 6.45 -2.41
CA HIS A 75 20.92 5.76 -2.61
C HIS A 75 22.03 6.70 -3.12
N LEU A 76 21.72 7.56 -4.10
CA LEU A 76 22.67 8.53 -4.63
C LEU A 76 23.17 9.52 -3.56
N LEU A 77 22.31 9.87 -2.59
CA LEU A 77 22.62 10.76 -1.48
C LEU A 77 23.27 10.04 -0.29
N GLY A 78 23.44 8.72 -0.34
CA GLY A 78 23.95 7.92 0.78
C GLY A 78 22.91 7.63 1.88
N GLU A 79 21.64 7.89 1.61
CA GLU A 79 20.52 7.60 2.49
C GLU A 79 19.98 6.18 2.28
N SER A 80 19.37 5.60 3.32
CA SER A 80 18.79 4.26 3.24
C SER A 80 17.43 4.25 2.52
N SER A 81 16.60 5.27 2.75
CA SER A 81 15.34 5.53 2.05
C SER A 81 14.80 6.90 2.47
N PHE A 82 13.90 7.50 1.67
CA PHE A 82 13.06 8.58 2.17
C PHE A 82 11.88 7.97 2.94
N GLY A 83 11.79 8.26 4.24
CA GLY A 83 10.73 7.70 5.09
C GLY A 83 9.32 8.15 4.70
N SER A 84 9.18 9.37 4.16
CA SER A 84 7.94 9.89 3.61
C SER A 84 8.20 10.92 2.50
N ILE A 85 7.20 11.12 1.63
CA ILE A 85 7.22 12.06 0.53
C ILE A 85 5.92 12.87 0.55
N PHE A 86 6.03 14.16 0.28
CA PHE A 86 4.89 15.05 0.17
C PHE A 86 4.90 15.74 -1.20
N HIS A 87 3.79 15.59 -1.92
CA HIS A 87 3.52 16.29 -3.18
C HIS A 87 2.40 17.29 -2.96
N GLN A 88 2.68 18.57 -3.19
CA GLN A 88 1.70 19.64 -3.09
C GLN A 88 1.17 19.99 -4.49
N GLY A 89 -0.14 19.90 -4.66
CA GLY A 89 -0.84 20.43 -5.84
C GLY A 89 -1.74 21.62 -5.49
N ASP A 90 -2.30 22.24 -6.52
CA ASP A 90 -3.18 23.41 -6.36
C ASP A 90 -4.53 23.08 -5.70
N ARG A 91 -5.01 21.84 -5.89
CA ARG A 91 -6.27 21.35 -5.32
C ARG A 91 -6.06 20.20 -4.35
N GLU A 92 -5.30 19.21 -4.81
CA GLU A 92 -5.04 17.99 -4.05
C GLU A 92 -3.57 17.91 -3.69
N SER A 93 -3.30 17.45 -2.48
CA SER A 93 -1.98 17.10 -1.99
C SER A 93 -1.91 15.62 -1.65
N ILE A 94 -0.74 15.03 -1.84
CA ILE A 94 -0.49 13.60 -1.62
C ILE A 94 0.63 13.45 -0.59
N PHE A 95 0.36 12.70 0.46
CA PHE A 95 1.37 12.28 1.43
C PHE A 95 1.58 10.77 1.34
N ILE A 96 2.82 10.34 1.15
CA ILE A 96 3.20 8.93 1.01
C ILE A 96 4.17 8.60 2.14
N SER A 97 3.93 7.53 2.88
CA SER A 97 4.84 7.05 3.92
C SER A 97 5.09 5.55 3.80
N ASN A 98 6.31 5.14 4.09
CA ASN A 98 6.65 3.72 4.19
C ASN A 98 5.99 3.10 5.42
N VAL A 99 5.55 1.85 5.27
CA VAL A 99 5.05 0.98 6.33
C VAL A 99 5.91 -0.28 6.30
N GLY A 100 6.91 -0.32 7.17
CA GLY A 100 7.94 -1.35 7.13
C GLY A 100 8.67 -1.34 5.79
N ARG A 101 8.87 -2.52 5.19
CA ARG A 101 9.63 -2.68 3.94
C ARG A 101 8.78 -2.88 2.69
N ARG A 102 7.51 -3.31 2.84
CA ARG A 102 6.72 -3.86 1.74
C ARG A 102 5.51 -3.01 1.36
N VAL A 103 5.03 -2.14 2.24
CA VAL A 103 3.78 -1.41 2.04
C VAL A 103 4.02 0.10 2.15
N PHE A 104 3.24 0.86 1.40
CA PHE A 104 3.13 2.30 1.47
C PHE A 104 1.71 2.66 1.92
N VAL A 105 1.60 3.70 2.74
CA VAL A 105 0.33 4.38 2.99
C VAL A 105 0.33 5.70 2.22
N VAL A 106 -0.74 5.92 1.45
CA VAL A 106 -0.97 7.13 0.67
C VAL A 106 -2.18 7.84 1.23
N VAL A 107 -2.06 9.14 1.52
CA VAL A 107 -3.15 10.00 1.96
C VAL A 107 -3.32 11.12 0.96
N ILE A 108 -4.51 11.23 0.38
CA ILE A 108 -4.89 12.30 -0.55
C ILE A 108 -5.83 13.25 0.17
N PHE A 109 -5.49 14.53 0.17
CA PHE A 109 -6.25 15.53 0.92
C PHE A 109 -6.18 16.90 0.26
N ASN A 110 -7.20 17.70 0.57
CA ASN A 110 -7.36 19.06 0.09
C ASN A 110 -7.39 20.05 1.28
N GLU A 111 -7.90 21.25 1.06
CA GLU A 111 -8.00 22.33 2.06
C GLU A 111 -8.74 21.98 3.36
N ARG A 112 -9.47 20.85 3.39
CA ARG A 112 -10.14 20.35 4.61
C ARG A 112 -9.17 19.67 5.58
N SER A 113 -7.93 19.43 5.17
CA SER A 113 -6.86 18.88 6.01
C SER A 113 -5.57 19.67 5.82
N SER A 114 -4.55 19.32 6.62
CA SER A 114 -3.21 19.90 6.53
C SER A 114 -2.15 18.81 6.62
N ILE A 115 -0.98 19.06 6.04
CA ILE A 115 0.17 18.15 6.15
C ILE A 115 0.53 17.84 7.61
N ALA A 116 0.41 18.83 8.50
CA ALA A 116 0.72 18.65 9.93
C ALA A 116 -0.26 17.67 10.59
N LEU A 117 -1.56 17.79 10.30
CA LEU A 117 -2.58 16.86 10.80
C LEU A 117 -2.38 15.46 10.22
N VAL A 118 -2.13 15.35 8.92
CA VAL A 118 -1.88 14.07 8.24
C VAL A 118 -0.68 13.36 8.85
N ARG A 119 0.45 14.06 9.02
CA ARG A 119 1.66 13.52 9.66
C ARG A 119 1.38 13.05 11.09
N LEU A 120 0.77 13.89 11.91
CA LEU A 120 0.46 13.55 13.30
C LEU A 120 -0.36 12.26 13.41
N ARG A 121 -1.43 12.15 12.61
CA ARG A 121 -2.32 10.98 12.66
C ARG A 121 -1.69 9.73 12.06
N LEU A 122 -0.83 9.88 11.05
CA LEU A 122 -0.05 8.78 10.52
C LEU A 122 0.95 8.26 11.55
N ASP A 123 1.69 9.14 12.22
CA ASP A 123 2.66 8.76 13.25
C ASP A 123 1.97 7.99 14.40
N GLU A 124 0.76 8.39 14.79
CA GLU A 124 -0.06 7.67 15.77
C GLU A 124 -0.56 6.30 15.28
N THR A 125 -0.74 6.11 13.96
CA THR A 125 -1.40 4.93 13.38
C THR A 125 -0.41 3.91 12.81
N LEU A 126 0.77 4.36 12.39
CA LEU A 126 1.82 3.54 11.76
C LEU A 126 2.22 2.29 12.57
N PRO A 127 2.38 2.35 13.90
CA PRO A 127 2.73 1.16 14.67
C PRO A 127 1.69 0.04 14.54
N GLY A 128 0.40 0.36 14.70
CA GLY A 128 -0.67 -0.64 14.58
C GLY A 128 -0.85 -1.14 13.14
N LEU A 129 -0.60 -0.30 12.14
CA LEU A 129 -0.59 -0.73 10.75
C LEU A 129 0.58 -1.70 10.47
N LEU A 130 1.77 -1.41 10.99
CA LEU A 130 2.94 -2.28 10.85
C LEU A 130 2.70 -3.66 11.46
N GLU A 131 2.08 -3.73 12.64
CA GLU A 131 1.71 -5.01 13.27
C GLU A 131 0.78 -5.85 12.39
N ILE A 132 -0.20 -5.22 11.72
CA ILE A 132 -1.11 -5.93 10.80
C ILE A 132 -0.33 -6.43 9.58
N VAL A 133 0.53 -5.58 8.99
CA VAL A 133 1.32 -5.94 7.80
C VAL A 133 2.30 -7.08 8.11
N ASP A 134 3.00 -7.03 9.24
CA ASP A 134 3.94 -8.08 9.65
C ASP A 134 3.23 -9.42 9.88
N ASP A 135 2.02 -9.41 10.45
CA ASP A 135 1.20 -10.61 10.61
C ASP A 135 0.78 -11.21 9.26
N ILE A 136 0.38 -10.38 8.29
CA ILE A 136 0.05 -10.81 6.92
C ILE A 136 1.27 -11.43 6.23
N LEU A 137 2.44 -10.77 6.32
CA LEU A 137 3.67 -11.26 5.71
C LEU A 137 4.08 -12.62 6.30
N ARG A 138 3.98 -12.78 7.62
CA ARG A 138 4.27 -14.05 8.31
C ARG A 138 3.34 -15.17 7.84
N LYS A 139 2.04 -14.92 7.68
CA LYS A 139 1.08 -15.90 7.14
C LYS A 139 1.40 -16.24 5.69
N SER A 140 1.77 -15.25 4.88
CA SER A 140 2.12 -15.41 3.48
C SER A 140 3.34 -16.32 3.28
N SER A 141 4.38 -16.17 4.11
CA SER A 141 5.56 -17.04 4.09
C SER A 141 5.30 -18.48 4.56
N GLN A 142 4.22 -18.72 5.31
CA GLN A 142 3.84 -20.05 5.81
C GLN A 142 2.86 -20.79 4.88
N SER A 143 2.23 -20.05 3.96
CA SER A 143 1.31 -20.58 2.96
C SER A 143 2.12 -21.08 1.77
N ASP A 144 2.49 -22.37 1.75
CA ASP A 144 2.99 -23.02 0.55
C ASP A 144 1.93 -22.93 -0.56
N LEU A 145 2.21 -22.09 -1.58
CA LEU A 145 1.39 -21.92 -2.79
C LEU A 145 1.16 -23.24 -3.54
N SER A 146 1.90 -24.31 -3.21
CA SER A 146 1.70 -25.67 -3.73
C SER A 146 0.42 -26.35 -3.23
N SER A 147 -0.33 -25.76 -2.30
CA SER A 147 -1.60 -26.30 -1.79
C SER A 147 -2.83 -25.85 -2.58
N VAL A 148 -2.70 -24.83 -3.45
CA VAL A 148 -3.77 -24.45 -4.37
C VAL A 148 -3.60 -25.30 -5.63
N GLY A 149 -4.17 -26.50 -5.60
CA GLY A 149 -4.16 -27.44 -6.72
C GLY A 149 -5.04 -26.97 -7.87
N ILE A 150 -4.65 -25.87 -8.53
CA ILE A 150 -5.21 -25.49 -9.81
C ILE A 150 -4.73 -26.54 -10.82
N THR A 151 -5.67 -27.31 -11.35
CA THR A 151 -5.38 -28.25 -12.44
C THR A 151 -5.25 -27.51 -13.76
N ASP A 152 -4.39 -27.99 -14.67
CA ASP A 152 -4.23 -27.38 -16.00
C ASP A 152 -5.58 -27.21 -16.72
N HIS A 153 -6.52 -28.12 -16.47
CA HIS A 153 -7.89 -28.04 -17.00
C HIS A 153 -8.69 -26.83 -16.49
N GLU A 154 -8.55 -26.45 -15.22
CA GLU A 154 -9.19 -25.23 -14.69
C GLU A 154 -8.58 -23.98 -15.31
N ILE A 155 -7.28 -24.01 -15.65
CA ILE A 155 -6.60 -22.91 -16.36
C ILE A 155 -7.12 -22.81 -17.80
N GLU A 156 -7.19 -23.92 -18.53
CA GLU A 156 -7.72 -23.98 -19.91
C GLU A 156 -9.16 -23.46 -19.99
N THR A 157 -10.01 -23.88 -19.03
CA THR A 157 -11.40 -23.41 -18.93
C THR A 157 -11.49 -21.90 -18.67
N LEU A 158 -10.58 -21.35 -17.86
CA LEU A 158 -10.48 -19.90 -17.59
C LEU A 158 -10.01 -19.09 -18.81
N LEU A 159 -9.15 -19.69 -19.64
CA LEU A 159 -8.61 -19.06 -20.85
C LEU A 159 -9.56 -19.19 -22.06
N GLY A 160 -10.59 -20.03 -21.95
CA GLY A 160 -11.57 -20.26 -23.02
C GLY A 160 -10.98 -21.02 -24.20
N GLU A 161 -9.95 -21.84 -23.96
CA GLU A 161 -9.35 -22.73 -24.94
C GLU A 161 -10.02 -24.11 -24.84
N ASP A 162 -11.19 -24.25 -25.48
CA ASP A 162 -11.83 -25.55 -25.77
C ASP A 162 -11.66 -25.92 -27.26
#